data_AF-A0A2K8SGC1-F1
#
_entry.id   AF-A0A2K8SGC1-F1
#
_cell.length_a   1.000
_cell.length_b   1.000
_cell.length_c   1.000
_cell.angle_alpha   90.00
_cell.angle_beta   90.00
_cell.angle_gamma   90.00
#
_symmetry.space_group_name_H-M   'P 1'
#
loop_
_entity.id
_entity.type
_entity.pdbx_description
1 polymer ?
#
loop_
_entity_poly.entity_id
_entity_poly.type
_entity_poly.pdbx_seq_one_letter_code
_entity_poly.pdbx_strand_id
1 'polypeptide(L)'
;MHEVSKQTIETAQKHAQKSIEHSKEVQELGKSLQTDDQIEPEQKERIEAYGETMHEHAQKFEELAHRLIKDPSTDVFSEVVEEHIKVNQAHIEATKEFQKIEPPA
;
A
#
# COMPACT_ATOMS: atom_id res chain seq x y z
N MET A 1 23.63 -14.53 14.78
CA MET A 1 22.64 -13.89 13.89
C MET A 1 21.49 -13.47 14.78
N HIS A 2 21.05 -12.20 14.73
CA HIS A 2 19.93 -11.73 15.55
C HIS A 2 18.62 -12.12 14.85
N GLU A 3 17.68 -12.66 15.62
CA GLU A 3 16.35 -13.00 15.12
C GLU A 3 15.36 -11.90 15.46
N VAL A 4 14.41 -11.69 14.55
CA VAL A 4 13.29 -10.77 14.73
C VAL A 4 12.31 -11.39 15.74
N SER A 5 11.82 -10.58 16.67
CA SER A 5 10.91 -11.08 17.71
C SER A 5 9.57 -11.55 17.13
N LYS A 6 8.95 -12.56 17.77
CA LYS A 6 7.61 -13.04 17.38
C LYS A 6 6.57 -11.91 17.31
N GLN A 7 6.61 -10.99 18.27
CA GLN A 7 5.70 -9.84 18.29
C GLN A 7 5.87 -8.94 17.07
N THR A 8 7.11 -8.73 16.62
CA THR A 8 7.41 -7.97 15.40
C THR A 8 6.86 -8.69 14.17
N ILE A 9 7.02 -10.02 14.08
CA ILE A 9 6.50 -10.83 12.97
C ILE A 9 4.96 -10.74 12.92
N GLU A 10 4.27 -10.97 14.04
CA GLU A 10 2.81 -10.89 14.11
C GLU A 10 2.29 -9.50 13.75
N THR A 11 3.02 -8.45 14.15
CA THR A 11 2.68 -7.06 13.81
C THR A 11 2.86 -6.79 12.32
N ALA A 12 3.95 -7.29 11.71
CA ALA A 12 4.19 -7.18 10.28
C ALA A 12 3.07 -7.87 9.48
N GLN A 13 2.65 -9.07 9.87
CA GLN A 13 1.56 -9.79 9.22
C GLN A 13 0.22 -9.04 9.31
N LYS A 14 -0.14 -8.56 10.51
CA LYS A 14 -1.36 -7.76 10.71
C LYS A 14 -1.33 -6.47 9.90
N HIS A 15 -0.16 -5.83 9.81
CA HIS A 15 -0.03 -4.59 9.06
C HIS A 15 -0.15 -4.83 7.55
N ALA A 16 0.46 -5.90 7.03
CA ALA A 16 0.35 -6.28 5.64
C ALA A 16 -1.10 -6.54 5.22
N GLN A 17 -1.88 -7.25 6.03
CA GLN A 17 -3.31 -7.48 5.79
C GLN A 17 -4.10 -6.16 5.70
N LYS A 18 -3.85 -5.24 6.64
CA LYS A 18 -4.48 -3.91 6.62
C LYS A 18 -4.04 -3.07 5.41
N SER A 19 -2.77 -3.18 5.00
CA SER A 19 -2.29 -2.52 3.78
C SER A 19 -2.99 -3.06 2.53
N ILE A 20 -3.28 -4.36 2.47
CA ILE A 20 -4.07 -4.96 1.39
C ILE A 20 -5.49 -4.41 1.38
N GLU A 21 -6.16 -4.34 2.53
CA GLU A 21 -7.49 -3.76 2.66
C GLU A 21 -7.50 -2.29 2.20
N HIS A 22 -6.60 -1.47 2.74
CA HIS A 22 -6.49 -0.04 2.42
C HIS A 22 -6.17 0.21 0.93
N SER A 23 -5.30 -0.60 0.32
CA SER A 23 -4.99 -0.47 -1.12
C SER A 23 -6.22 -0.67 -2.01
N LYS A 24 -7.13 -1.58 -1.63
CA LYS A 24 -8.39 -1.79 -2.35
C LYS A 24 -9.30 -0.58 -2.21
N GLU A 25 -9.40 0.01 -1.03
CA GLU A 25 -10.19 1.22 -0.80
C GLU A 25 -9.69 2.39 -1.67
N VAL A 26 -8.37 2.55 -1.80
CA VAL A 26 -7.78 3.57 -2.70
C VAL A 26 -8.07 3.28 -4.17
N GLN A 27 -7.97 2.02 -4.60
CA GLN A 27 -8.32 1.63 -5.98
C GLN A 27 -9.81 1.87 -6.27
N GLU A 28 -10.70 1.52 -5.34
CA GLU A 28 -12.14 1.76 -5.44
C GLU A 28 -12.48 3.25 -5.45
N LEU A 29 -11.78 4.07 -4.66
CA LEU A 29 -11.88 5.52 -4.71
C LEU A 29 -11.53 6.03 -6.11
N GLY A 30 -10.38 5.63 -6.66
CA GLY A 30 -9.97 5.99 -8.03
C GLY A 30 -11.05 5.67 -9.06
N LYS A 31 -11.61 4.45 -9.00
CA LYS A 31 -12.73 4.02 -9.86
C LYS A 31 -13.99 4.87 -9.67
N SER A 32 -14.33 5.21 -8.44
CA SER A 32 -15.53 6.03 -8.16
C SER A 32 -15.41 7.43 -8.77
N LEU A 33 -14.21 8.01 -8.76
CA LEU A 33 -13.92 9.32 -9.32
C LEU A 33 -14.02 9.33 -10.85
N GLN A 34 -13.89 8.18 -11.53
CA GLN A 34 -14.08 8.07 -12.98
C GLN A 34 -15.40 8.67 -13.47
N THR A 35 -16.43 8.66 -12.62
CA THR A 35 -17.77 9.20 -12.94
C THR A 35 -17.93 10.71 -12.74
N ASP A 36 -16.94 11.41 -12.17
CA ASP A 36 -17.03 12.83 -11.88
C ASP A 36 -16.42 13.70 -12.98
N ASP A 37 -17.25 14.26 -13.87
CA ASP A 37 -16.80 15.08 -15.00
C ASP A 37 -16.06 16.38 -14.61
N GLN A 38 -16.03 16.75 -13.32
CA GLN A 38 -15.30 17.93 -12.84
C GLN A 38 -13.81 17.67 -12.60
N ILE A 39 -13.39 16.40 -12.59
CA ILE A 39 -11.99 16.02 -12.36
C ILE A 39 -11.36 15.60 -13.68
N GLU A 40 -10.11 16.03 -13.90
CA GLU A 40 -9.34 15.66 -15.08
C GLU A 40 -9.20 14.13 -15.20
N PRO A 41 -9.53 13.51 -16.36
CA PRO A 41 -9.45 12.06 -16.55
C PRO A 41 -8.10 11.45 -16.14
N GLU A 42 -7.00 12.10 -16.54
CA GLU A 42 -5.65 11.63 -16.21
C GLU A 42 -5.37 11.62 -14.70
N GLN A 43 -5.98 12.53 -13.94
CA GLN A 43 -5.81 12.58 -12.48
C GLN A 43 -6.49 11.37 -11.81
N LYS A 44 -7.67 10.99 -12.29
CA LYS A 44 -8.42 9.84 -11.79
C LYS A 44 -7.70 8.52 -12.10
N GLU A 45 -7.21 8.40 -13.33
CA GLU A 45 -6.39 7.25 -13.76
C GLU A 45 -5.12 7.10 -12.91
N ARG A 46 -4.45 8.21 -12.57
CA ARG A 46 -3.28 8.17 -11.66
C ARG A 46 -3.65 7.68 -10.26
N ILE A 47 -4.75 8.15 -9.68
CA ILE A 47 -5.19 7.71 -8.35
C ILE A 47 -5.48 6.20 -8.34
N GLU A 48 -6.19 5.71 -9.36
CA GLU A 48 -6.48 4.28 -9.52
C GLU A 48 -5.19 3.47 -9.67
N ALA A 49 -4.26 3.90 -10.52
CA ALA A 49 -2.97 3.24 -10.74
C ALA A 49 -2.10 3.21 -9.47
N TYR A 50 -2.13 4.25 -8.65
CA TYR A 50 -1.45 4.22 -7.35
C TYR A 50 -2.11 3.25 -6.38
N GLY A 51 -3.44 3.13 -6.39
CA GLY A 51 -4.15 2.09 -5.63
C GLY A 51 -3.71 0.68 -6.02
N GLU A 52 -3.56 0.41 -7.32
CA GLU A 52 -3.03 -0.86 -7.84
C GLU A 52 -1.58 -1.10 -7.42
N THR A 53 -0.72 -0.09 -7.55
CA THR A 53 0.69 -0.16 -7.12
C THR A 53 0.79 -0.44 -5.61
N MET A 54 -0.04 0.21 -4.80
CA MET A 54 -0.14 -0.07 -3.36
C MET A 54 -0.52 -1.53 -3.12
N HIS A 55 -1.47 -2.07 -3.88
CA HIS A 55 -1.97 -3.42 -3.71
C HIS A 55 -0.89 -4.47 -4.00
N GLU A 56 -0.16 -4.31 -5.11
CA GLU A 56 0.95 -5.20 -5.48
C GLU A 56 2.03 -5.24 -4.38
N HIS A 57 2.44 -4.08 -3.88
CA HIS A 57 3.43 -4.01 -2.81
C HIS A 57 2.89 -4.55 -1.47
N ALA A 58 1.59 -4.37 -1.19
CA ALA A 58 0.97 -4.90 0.03
C ALA A 58 0.89 -6.44 0.00
N GLN A 59 0.61 -7.03 -1.16
CA GLN A 59 0.65 -8.49 -1.34
C GLN A 59 2.06 -9.04 -1.13
N LYS A 60 3.08 -8.39 -1.70
CA LYS A 60 4.47 -8.81 -1.51
C LYS A 60 4.95 -8.62 -0.07
N PHE A 61 4.55 -7.53 0.57
CA PHE A 61 4.76 -7.32 2.01
C PHE A 61 4.12 -8.48 2.82
N GLU A 62 2.89 -8.88 2.50
CA GLU A 62 2.24 -10.01 3.18
C GLU A 62 3.00 -11.31 2.98
N GLU A 63 3.43 -11.62 1.75
CA GLU A 63 4.23 -12.83 1.45
C GLU A 63 5.50 -12.89 2.30
N LEU A 64 6.25 -11.78 2.34
CA LEU A 64 7.49 -11.69 3.11
C LEU A 64 7.23 -11.72 4.62
N ALA A 65 6.15 -11.10 5.09
CA ALA A 65 5.75 -11.16 6.50
C ALA A 65 5.38 -12.58 6.93
N HIS A 66 4.79 -13.39 6.05
CA HIS A 66 4.56 -14.82 6.30
C HIS A 66 5.86 -15.63 6.24
N ARG A 67 6.80 -15.28 5.36
CA ARG A 67 8.12 -15.91 5.27
C ARG A 67 8.91 -15.77 6.57
N LEU A 68 8.76 -14.65 7.30
CA LEU A 68 9.39 -14.43 8.60
C LEU A 68 9.09 -15.52 9.65
N ILE A 69 7.96 -16.24 9.54
CA ILE A 69 7.65 -17.37 10.44
C ILE A 69 8.69 -18.49 10.27
N LYS A 70 9.14 -18.71 9.04
CA LYS A 70 10.10 -19.76 8.67
C LYS A 70 11.54 -19.28 8.75
N ASP A 71 11.75 -17.99 8.49
CA ASP A 71 13.05 -17.34 8.41
C ASP A 71 13.00 -15.98 9.12
N PRO A 72 13.16 -15.94 10.46
CA PRO A 72 13.07 -14.72 11.25
C PRO A 72 14.36 -13.87 11.18
N SER A 73 15.13 -13.98 10.09
CA SER A 73 16.36 -13.24 9.91
C SER A 73 16.12 -11.75 9.69
N THR A 74 17.13 -10.95 10.03
CA THR A 74 17.14 -9.50 9.76
C THR A 74 17.09 -9.19 8.26
N ASP A 75 17.53 -10.12 7.41
CA ASP A 75 17.56 -9.93 5.96
C ASP A 75 16.13 -10.00 5.40
N VAL A 76 15.37 -11.04 5.75
CA VAL A 76 13.94 -11.12 5.38
C VAL A 76 13.15 -9.96 5.99
N PHE A 77 13.48 -9.55 7.22
CA PHE A 77 12.82 -8.39 7.82
C PHE A 77 13.13 -7.09 7.08
N SER A 78 14.34 -6.94 6.53
CA SER A 78 14.70 -5.78 5.72
C SER A 78 13.89 -5.76 4.42
N GLU A 79 13.73 -6.92 3.74
CA GLU A 79 12.86 -7.05 2.57
C GLU A 79 11.40 -6.68 2.90
N VAL A 80 10.90 -7.12 4.06
CA VAL A 80 9.56 -6.76 4.58
C VAL A 80 9.41 -5.24 4.71
N VAL A 81 10.39 -4.57 5.33
CA VAL A 81 10.36 -3.12 5.55
C VAL A 81 10.43 -2.38 4.21
N GLU A 82 11.23 -2.84 3.25
CA GLU A 82 11.32 -2.24 1.92
C GLU A 82 9.99 -2.25 1.18
N GLU A 83 9.28 -3.38 1.15
CA GLU A 83 7.96 -3.43 0.50
C GLU A 83 6.92 -2.58 1.23
N HIS A 84 6.96 -2.54 2.57
CA HIS A 84 6.12 -1.62 3.34
C HIS A 84 6.40 -0.13 3.04
N ILE A 85 7.67 0.25 2.83
CA ILE A 85 8.03 1.60 2.39
C ILE A 85 7.41 1.91 1.02
N LYS A 86 7.44 0.97 0.08
CA LYS A 86 6.87 1.16 -1.27
C LYS A 86 5.35 1.32 -1.23
N VAL A 87 4.64 0.55 -0.40
CA VAL A 87 3.20 0.76 -0.13
C VAL A 87 2.94 2.20 0.30
N ASN A 88 3.71 2.70 1.26
CA ASN A 88 3.52 4.05 1.79
C ASN A 88 3.88 5.14 0.77
N GLN A 89 4.90 4.92 -0.07
CA GLN A 89 5.24 5.84 -1.15
C GLN A 89 4.09 5.97 -2.15
N ALA A 90 3.52 4.85 -2.60
CA ALA A 90 2.38 4.86 -3.50
C ALA A 90 1.15 5.53 -2.86
N HIS A 91 0.90 5.30 -1.57
CA HIS A 91 -0.17 5.98 -0.82
C HIS A 91 0.01 7.49 -0.73
N ILE A 92 1.25 7.95 -0.51
CA ILE A 92 1.58 9.38 -0.47
C ILE A 92 1.29 10.01 -1.84
N GLU A 93 1.68 9.36 -2.94
CA GLU A 93 1.40 9.88 -4.28
C GLU A 93 -0.10 9.86 -4.60
N ALA A 94 -0.85 8.82 -4.24
CA ALA A 94 -2.31 8.79 -4.35
C ALA A 94 -2.96 9.95 -3.59
N THR A 95 -2.52 10.21 -2.36
CA THR A 95 -3.02 11.30 -1.52
C THR A 95 -2.72 12.67 -2.13
N LYS A 96 -1.51 12.87 -2.67
CA LYS A 96 -1.13 14.12 -3.34
C LYS A 96 -1.98 14.36 -4.58
N GLU A 97 -2.27 13.33 -5.38
CA GLU A 97 -3.18 13.48 -6.52
C GLU A 97 -4.61 13.78 -6.07
N PHE A 98 -5.11 13.11 -5.02
CA PHE A 98 -6.44 13.39 -4.49
C PHE A 98 -6.58 14.82 -3.95
N GLN A 99 -5.57 15.34 -3.26
CA GLN A 99 -5.57 16.72 -2.72
C GLN A 99 -5.60 17.81 -3.78
N LYS A 100 -5.24 17.51 -5.04
CA LYS A 100 -5.34 18.46 -6.15
C LYS A 100 -6.77 18.59 -6.69
N ILE A 101 -7.70 17.74 -6.26
CA ILE A 101 -9.12 17.88 -6.60
C ILE A 101 -9.64 19.11 -5.85
N GLU A 102 -9.87 20.20 -6.59
CA GLU A 102 -10.49 21.38 -6.01
C GLU A 102 -11.94 21.06 -5.60
N PRO A 103 -12.41 21.51 -4.42
CA PRO A 103 -13.81 21.38 -4.09
C PRO A 103 -14.65 22.19 -5.08
N PRO A 104 -15.87 21.74 -5.42
CA PRO A 104 -16.74 22.49 -6.32
C PRO A 104 -16.98 23.91 -5.78
N ALA A 105 -16.83 24.89 -6.67
CA ALA A 105 -17.04 26.32 -6.40
C ALA A 105 -18.51 26.67 -6.12
#